data_AF-A0A0K8U2P3-F1
#
_entry.id   AF-A0A0K8U2P3-F1
#
_cell.length_a   1.000
_cell.length_b   1.000
_cell.length_c   1.000
_cell.angle_alpha   90.00
_cell.angle_beta   90.00
_cell.angle_gamma   90.00
#
_symmetry.space_group_name_H-M   'P 1'
#
loop_
_entity.id
_entity.type
_entity.pdbx_description
1 polymer ?
#
loop_
_entity_poly.entity_id
_entity_poly.type
_entity_poly.pdbx_seq_one_letter_code
_entity_poly.pdbx_strand_id
1 'polypeptide(L)'
;MQIFFLTGIILLLVVLFSSLVMDCYVYQSCLTKRNRLGSYVTRDVYRQMAKESQDICLGACNYNKTTQLICCAYRDVPADKRISQIQCDINHTRYQLIVHGKLAQRNEFPFMGAIGWRDLVVVNRITYKCGGALIDRRYLLTAAHCLFHSNEPPIVVRPGGFNLTDAHAKDFEIDEIYIHPGFEYPSAYNDIAIIRLKEPY
;
A
#
# COMPACT_ATOMS: atom_id res chain seq x y z
N MET A 1 9.24 -55.38 -8.10
CA MET A 1 8.32 -54.93 -9.15
C MET A 1 7.62 -53.68 -8.63
N GLN A 2 8.03 -52.52 -9.18
CA GLN A 2 7.43 -51.18 -9.14
C GLN A 2 6.50 -50.79 -7.98
N ILE A 3 6.90 -49.77 -7.19
CA ILE A 3 6.17 -48.51 -6.90
C ILE A 3 7.18 -47.60 -6.18
N PHE A 4 8.06 -46.95 -6.96
CA PHE A 4 8.98 -45.90 -6.49
C PHE A 4 9.09 -44.87 -7.64
N PHE A 5 7.98 -44.22 -8.02
CA PHE A 5 8.01 -43.23 -9.11
C PHE A 5 7.03 -42.06 -9.00
N LEU A 6 6.29 -41.89 -7.89
CA LEU A 6 5.27 -40.83 -7.79
C LEU A 6 5.56 -39.70 -6.78
N THR A 7 6.59 -39.85 -5.92
CA THR A 7 6.95 -38.81 -4.93
C THR A 7 7.89 -37.73 -5.49
N GLY A 8 8.51 -37.97 -6.66
CA GLY A 8 9.46 -37.04 -7.28
C GLY A 8 8.86 -36.03 -8.27
N ILE A 9 7.63 -36.26 -8.76
CA ILE A 9 7.01 -35.41 -9.80
C ILE A 9 6.15 -34.29 -9.18
N ILE A 10 5.59 -34.51 -7.99
CA ILE A 10 4.77 -33.50 -7.28
C ILE A 10 5.65 -32.37 -6.71
N LEU A 11 6.92 -32.64 -6.41
CA LEU A 11 7.85 -31.62 -5.90
C LEU A 11 8.40 -30.66 -6.98
N LEU A 12 8.26 -31.01 -8.27
CA LEU A 12 8.77 -30.21 -9.38
C LEU A 12 7.74 -29.20 -9.94
N LEU A 13 6.46 -29.36 -9.64
CA LEU A 13 5.37 -28.46 -10.09
C LEU A 13 5.06 -27.32 -9.10
N VAL A 14 5.70 -27.29 -7.94
CA VAL A 14 5.53 -26.20 -6.93
C VAL A 14 6.46 -25.01 -7.21
N VAL A 15 7.37 -25.13 -8.17
CA VAL A 15 8.25 -24.03 -8.59
C VAL A 15 7.69 -23.45 -9.88
N LEU A 16 7.35 -22.15 -9.87
CA LEU A 16 6.87 -21.30 -10.99
C LEU A 16 5.37 -20.96 -11.02
N PHE A 17 4.82 -20.49 -9.90
CA PHE A 17 3.89 -19.35 -9.97
C PHE A 17 4.46 -18.18 -9.18
N SER A 18 5.41 -17.49 -9.83
CA SER A 18 5.96 -16.24 -9.34
C SER A 18 4.90 -15.13 -9.46
N SER A 19 4.11 -14.91 -8.40
CA SER A 19 3.22 -13.75 -8.22
C SER A 19 3.79 -12.39 -8.67
N LEU A 20 2.96 -11.64 -9.40
CA LEU A 20 3.20 -10.25 -9.81
C LEU A 20 2.59 -9.31 -8.76
N VAL A 21 3.20 -9.27 -7.57
CA VAL A 21 2.90 -8.22 -6.58
C VAL A 21 3.53 -6.93 -7.10
N MET A 22 2.72 -5.91 -7.40
CA MET A 22 3.21 -4.59 -7.78
C MET A 22 3.18 -3.66 -6.57
N ASP A 23 4.30 -3.60 -5.84
CA ASP A 23 4.42 -2.72 -4.66
C ASP A 23 4.64 -1.25 -5.07
N CYS A 24 5.19 -1.01 -6.26
CA CYS A 24 5.36 0.32 -6.87
C CYS A 24 5.36 0.24 -8.40
N TYR A 25 5.36 1.40 -9.05
CA TYR A 25 5.41 1.55 -10.51
C TYR A 25 6.49 2.54 -10.94
N VAL A 26 6.91 2.44 -12.20
CA VAL A 26 7.92 3.34 -12.78
C VAL A 26 7.38 4.77 -12.77
N TYR A 27 8.23 5.72 -12.40
CA TYR A 27 7.94 7.16 -12.26
C TYR A 27 6.99 7.55 -11.13
N GLN A 28 6.53 6.60 -10.31
CA GLN A 28 5.85 6.92 -9.06
C GLN A 28 6.72 7.79 -8.17
N SER A 29 6.16 8.86 -7.59
CA SER A 29 6.88 9.69 -6.62
C SER A 29 7.26 8.88 -5.38
N CYS A 30 8.47 9.10 -4.89
CA CYS A 30 9.01 8.41 -3.72
C CYS A 30 9.83 9.38 -2.86
N LEU A 31 9.94 9.04 -1.57
CA LEU A 31 10.90 9.68 -0.67
C LEU A 31 12.03 8.71 -0.41
N THR A 32 13.26 9.12 -0.69
CA THR A 32 14.43 8.30 -0.39
C THR A 32 14.59 8.09 1.12
N LYS A 33 15.45 7.16 1.52
CA LYS A 33 15.79 6.96 2.95
C LYS A 33 16.29 8.23 3.66
N ARG A 34 16.79 9.23 2.91
CA ARG A 34 17.24 10.54 3.42
C ARG A 34 16.17 11.64 3.33
N ASN A 35 14.89 11.27 3.17
CA ASN A 35 13.79 12.21 2.96
C ASN A 35 14.03 13.15 1.77
N ARG A 36 14.45 12.61 0.63
CA ARG A 36 14.60 13.38 -0.62
C ARG A 36 13.50 13.01 -1.59
N LEU A 37 12.85 14.01 -2.19
CA LEU A 37 11.81 13.79 -3.19
C LEU A 37 12.41 13.31 -4.50
N GLY A 38 11.83 12.25 -5.05
CA GLY A 38 12.25 11.62 -6.28
C GLY A 38 11.15 10.81 -6.94
N SER A 39 11.58 9.95 -7.86
CA SER A 39 10.71 8.93 -8.44
C SER A 39 11.40 7.58 -8.56
N TYR A 40 10.60 6.52 -8.58
CA TYR A 40 11.09 5.18 -8.86
C TYR A 40 11.52 5.05 -10.32
N VAL A 41 12.75 4.60 -10.54
CA VAL A 41 13.33 4.34 -11.87
C VAL A 41 13.78 2.90 -12.00
N THR A 42 13.89 2.41 -13.24
CA THR A 42 14.41 1.07 -13.51
C THR A 42 15.92 1.01 -13.31
N ARG A 43 16.48 -0.20 -13.18
CA ARG A 43 17.93 -0.39 -13.10
C ARG A 43 18.67 0.12 -14.33
N ASP A 44 18.05 0.04 -15.51
CA ASP A 44 18.67 0.52 -16.76
C ASP A 44 18.78 2.04 -16.77
N VAL A 45 17.71 2.74 -16.35
CA VAL A 45 17.73 4.20 -16.19
C VAL A 45 18.76 4.60 -15.14
N TYR A 46 18.79 3.93 -13.98
CA TYR A 46 19.79 4.19 -12.94
C TYR A 46 21.23 4.07 -13.47
N ARG A 47 21.53 3.02 -14.25
CA ARG A 47 22.87 2.80 -14.82
C ARG A 47 23.29 3.86 -15.83
N GLN A 48 22.33 4.53 -16.48
CA GLN A 48 22.58 5.60 -17.46
C GLN A 48 22.73 6.98 -16.81
N MET A 49 22.42 7.12 -15.51
CA MET A 49 22.55 8.38 -14.79
C MET A 49 24.01 8.74 -14.49
N ALA A 50 24.28 10.04 -14.36
CA ALA A 50 25.55 10.52 -13.84
C ALA A 50 25.78 10.02 -12.41
N LYS A 51 27.05 9.84 -12.03
CA LYS A 51 27.42 9.32 -10.70
C LYS A 51 26.83 10.14 -9.56
N GLU A 52 26.81 11.47 -9.70
CA GLU A 52 26.21 12.40 -8.74
C GLU A 52 24.70 12.15 -8.52
N SER A 53 23.96 11.83 -9.59
CA SER A 53 22.54 11.46 -9.49
C SER A 53 22.36 10.07 -8.85
N GLN A 54 23.25 9.13 -9.13
CA GLN A 54 23.21 7.80 -8.51
C GLN A 54 23.43 7.86 -6.99
N ASP A 55 24.32 8.75 -6.52
CA ASP A 55 24.64 8.89 -5.09
C ASP A 55 23.44 9.34 -4.23
N ILE A 56 22.43 9.95 -4.85
CA ILE A 56 21.19 10.38 -4.21
C ILE A 56 20.00 9.44 -4.48
N CYS A 57 20.24 8.30 -5.13
CA CYS A 57 19.27 7.22 -5.27
C CYS A 57 19.35 6.28 -4.07
N LEU A 58 18.39 6.36 -3.15
CA LEU A 58 18.37 5.53 -1.94
C LEU A 58 16.99 4.93 -1.69
N GLY A 59 16.96 3.62 -1.54
CA GLY A 59 15.73 2.85 -1.37
C GLY A 59 15.34 2.13 -2.65
N ALA A 60 14.67 1.01 -2.47
CA ALA A 60 14.17 0.19 -3.55
C ALA A 60 12.78 -0.31 -3.20
N CYS A 61 12.00 -0.61 -4.22
CA CYS A 61 10.68 -1.19 -4.08
C CYS A 61 10.46 -2.21 -5.21
N ASN A 62 9.63 -3.23 -4.96
CA ASN A 62 9.37 -4.27 -5.95
C ASN A 62 8.27 -3.83 -6.92
N TYR A 63 8.60 -3.78 -8.21
CA TYR A 63 7.61 -3.59 -9.29
C TYR A 63 6.87 -4.90 -9.59
N ASN A 64 7.59 -6.01 -9.50
CA ASN A 64 7.09 -7.37 -9.58
C ASN A 64 8.06 -8.28 -8.82
N LYS A 65 7.87 -9.60 -8.88
CA LYS A 65 8.74 -10.56 -8.17
C LYS A 65 10.22 -10.52 -8.53
N THR A 66 10.58 -10.02 -9.71
CA THR A 66 11.94 -10.09 -10.24
C THR A 66 12.57 -8.72 -10.45
N THR A 67 11.75 -7.67 -10.51
CA THR A 67 12.15 -6.31 -10.86
C THR A 67 12.01 -5.40 -9.65
N GLN A 68 13.14 -4.88 -9.21
CA GLN A 68 13.21 -3.79 -8.24
C GLN A 68 13.38 -2.45 -8.95
N LEU A 69 12.60 -1.48 -8.54
CA LEU A 69 12.79 -0.07 -8.88
C LEU A 69 13.60 0.61 -7.79
N ILE A 70 14.35 1.62 -8.18
CA ILE A 70 15.23 2.39 -7.30
C ILE A 70 14.62 3.77 -7.12
N CYS A 71 14.45 4.22 -5.87
CA CYS A 71 13.99 5.57 -5.61
C CYS A 71 15.14 6.56 -5.83
N CYS A 72 15.05 7.36 -6.89
CA CYS A 72 16.06 8.34 -7.25
C CYS A 72 15.57 9.75 -7.01
N ALA A 73 16.25 10.47 -6.10
CA ALA A 73 15.94 11.86 -5.79
C ALA A 73 16.24 12.78 -6.98
N TYR A 74 15.41 13.82 -7.16
CA TYR A 74 15.68 14.84 -8.18
C TYR A 74 16.79 15.81 -7.75
N ARG A 75 16.90 16.06 -6.44
CA ARG A 75 17.87 16.99 -5.83
C ARG A 75 18.23 16.51 -4.43
N ASP A 76 19.42 16.85 -3.96
CA ASP A 76 19.87 16.55 -2.59
C ASP A 76 19.35 17.57 -1.56
N VAL A 77 18.03 17.79 -1.52
CA VAL A 77 17.37 18.73 -0.59
C VAL A 77 16.23 18.00 0.12
N PRO A 78 16.04 18.21 1.45
CA PRO A 78 14.95 17.54 2.16
C PRO A 78 13.59 17.91 1.56
N ALA A 79 12.72 16.92 1.42
CA ALA A 79 11.33 17.15 1.07
C ALA A 79 10.62 17.84 2.25
N ASP A 80 9.87 18.88 1.94
CA ASP A 80 9.02 19.64 2.86
C ASP A 80 7.58 19.07 2.93
N LYS A 81 7.16 18.33 1.89
CA LYS A 81 5.84 17.73 1.77
C LYS A 81 5.88 16.20 1.86
N ARG A 82 4.80 15.62 2.41
CA ARG A 82 4.56 14.17 2.37
C ARG A 82 4.18 13.74 0.94
N ILE A 83 4.45 12.48 0.58
CA ILE A 83 4.01 11.92 -0.72
C ILE A 83 2.51 12.09 -0.92
N SER A 84 1.72 11.90 0.14
CA SER A 84 0.27 12.09 0.09
C SER A 84 -0.13 13.50 -0.29
N GLN A 85 0.53 14.51 0.29
CA GLN A 85 0.31 15.91 -0.04
C GLN A 85 0.75 16.24 -1.47
N ILE A 86 1.91 15.74 -1.91
CA ILE A 86 2.40 15.95 -3.28
C ILE A 86 1.42 15.37 -4.29
N GLN A 87 0.90 14.17 -4.04
CA GLN A 87 -0.02 13.50 -4.94
C GLN A 87 -1.41 14.14 -4.93
N CYS A 88 -1.85 14.64 -3.77
CA CYS A 88 -3.00 15.52 -3.69
C CYS A 88 -2.78 16.76 -4.56
N ASP A 89 -1.67 17.49 -4.41
CA ASP A 89 -1.42 18.71 -5.18
C ASP A 89 -1.36 18.47 -6.71
N ILE A 90 -0.87 17.30 -7.16
CA ILE A 90 -0.77 16.94 -8.59
C ILE A 90 -2.11 16.47 -9.16
N ASN A 91 -2.78 15.54 -8.46
CA ASN A 91 -3.95 14.83 -9.01
C ASN A 91 -5.29 15.42 -8.57
N HIS A 92 -5.30 16.30 -7.55
CA HIS A 92 -6.53 16.92 -7.08
C HIS A 92 -7.05 17.92 -8.11
N THR A 93 -7.86 17.40 -9.01
CA THR A 93 -8.74 18.20 -9.84
C THR A 93 -9.84 18.78 -8.94
N ARG A 94 -9.97 20.10 -8.91
CA ARG A 94 -11.05 20.80 -8.19
C ARG A 94 -12.39 20.58 -8.91
N TYR A 95 -12.92 19.37 -8.91
CA TYR A 95 -14.31 19.14 -9.27
C TYR A 95 -15.20 19.55 -8.10
N GLN A 96 -16.25 20.30 -8.38
CA GLN A 96 -17.09 20.89 -7.34
C GLN A 96 -17.88 19.83 -6.54
N LEU A 97 -18.10 18.62 -7.08
CA LEU A 97 -18.67 17.44 -6.42
C LEU A 97 -18.31 16.16 -7.20
N ILE A 98 -18.15 15.01 -6.52
CA ILE A 98 -18.14 13.69 -7.19
C ILE A 98 -19.61 13.25 -7.36
N VAL A 99 -20.23 13.69 -8.44
CA VAL A 99 -21.54 13.19 -8.89
C VAL A 99 -21.29 12.33 -10.12
N HIS A 100 -21.75 11.07 -10.13
CA HIS A 100 -21.36 10.06 -11.13
C HIS A 100 -19.84 9.82 -11.16
N GLY A 101 -19.30 9.32 -10.05
CA GLY A 101 -17.86 9.09 -9.89
C GLY A 101 -17.22 8.35 -11.08
N LYS A 102 -15.99 8.74 -11.41
CA LYS A 102 -15.16 8.04 -12.39
C LYS A 102 -14.23 7.09 -11.65
N LEU A 103 -13.84 6.00 -12.31
CA LEU A 103 -12.79 5.14 -11.80
C LEU A 103 -11.52 5.98 -11.64
N ALA A 104 -10.91 5.95 -10.45
CA ALA A 104 -9.62 6.59 -10.23
C ALA A 104 -8.57 5.99 -11.18
N GLN A 105 -7.48 6.69 -11.42
CA GLN A 105 -6.33 6.09 -12.06
C GLN A 105 -5.55 5.26 -11.04
N ARG A 106 -4.76 4.30 -11.54
CA ARG A 106 -3.84 3.55 -10.70
C ARG A 106 -2.92 4.53 -9.98
N ASN A 107 -2.91 4.47 -8.64
CA ASN A 107 -2.09 5.31 -7.77
C ASN A 107 -2.35 6.83 -7.87
N GLU A 108 -3.54 7.22 -8.32
CA GLU A 108 -3.98 8.62 -8.24
C GLU A 108 -4.02 9.13 -6.79
N PHE A 109 -4.45 8.26 -5.87
CA PHE A 109 -4.52 8.53 -4.43
C PHE A 109 -3.73 7.47 -3.65
N PRO A 110 -2.39 7.52 -3.64
CA PRO A 110 -1.55 6.46 -3.10
C PRO A 110 -1.61 6.34 -1.57
N PHE A 111 -2.19 7.34 -0.92
CA PHE A 111 -2.46 7.30 0.52
C PHE A 111 -3.72 6.53 0.88
N MET A 112 -4.58 6.14 -0.08
CA MET A 112 -5.78 5.37 0.25
C MET A 112 -5.42 3.96 0.72
N GLY A 113 -6.04 3.56 1.83
CA GLY A 113 -5.99 2.21 2.37
C GLY A 113 -7.39 1.63 2.52
N ALA A 114 -7.54 0.35 2.21
CA ALA A 114 -8.76 -0.40 2.51
C ALA A 114 -8.56 -1.21 3.80
N ILE A 115 -9.54 -1.15 4.70
CA ILE A 115 -9.49 -1.83 6.01
C ILE A 115 -10.25 -3.15 5.88
N GLY A 116 -9.61 -4.25 6.28
CA GLY A 116 -10.06 -5.61 6.04
C GLY A 116 -10.35 -6.40 7.31
N TRP A 117 -11.45 -7.15 7.29
CA TRP A 117 -11.87 -8.09 8.32
C TRP A 117 -11.81 -9.52 7.80
N ARG A 118 -11.64 -10.48 8.70
CA ARG A 118 -11.82 -11.89 8.39
C ARG A 118 -13.30 -12.13 8.03
N ASP A 119 -13.53 -12.79 6.90
CA ASP A 119 -14.87 -13.24 6.49
C ASP A 119 -15.34 -14.36 7.44
N LEU A 120 -16.58 -14.25 7.93
CA LEU A 120 -17.16 -15.20 8.88
C LEU A 120 -17.73 -16.45 8.21
N VAL A 121 -18.00 -16.39 6.90
CA VAL A 121 -18.63 -17.47 6.12
C VAL A 121 -17.59 -18.20 5.28
N VAL A 122 -16.69 -17.45 4.64
CA VAL A 122 -15.66 -18.00 3.75
C VAL A 122 -14.32 -18.06 4.47
N VAL A 123 -13.85 -19.26 4.76
CA VAL A 123 -12.57 -19.50 5.43
C VAL A 123 -11.42 -18.84 4.65
N ASN A 124 -10.54 -18.15 5.39
CA ASN A 124 -9.33 -17.51 4.85
C ASN A 124 -9.58 -16.39 3.82
N ARG A 125 -10.78 -15.80 3.81
CA ARG A 125 -11.09 -14.62 3.00
C ARG A 125 -11.06 -13.36 3.83
N ILE A 126 -10.56 -12.28 3.23
CA ILE A 126 -10.64 -10.92 3.79
C ILE A 126 -11.74 -10.16 3.07
N THR A 127 -12.59 -9.49 3.84
CA THR A 127 -13.59 -8.55 3.31
C THR A 127 -13.23 -7.13 3.71
N TYR A 128 -13.11 -6.25 2.72
CA TYR A 128 -12.85 -4.83 2.90
C TYR A 128 -14.15 -4.06 3.01
N LYS A 129 -14.33 -3.34 4.12
CA LYS A 129 -15.63 -2.69 4.42
C LYS A 129 -15.53 -1.21 4.77
N CYS A 130 -14.30 -0.71 4.96
CA CYS A 130 -14.02 0.69 5.23
C CYS A 130 -12.73 1.13 4.55
N GLY A 131 -12.54 2.44 4.46
CA GLY A 131 -11.32 3.06 3.97
C GLY A 131 -10.58 3.83 5.06
N GLY A 132 -9.38 4.29 4.71
CA GLY A 132 -8.60 5.23 5.50
C GLY A 132 -7.51 5.87 4.66
N ALA A 133 -6.77 6.80 5.25
CA ALA A 133 -5.67 7.50 4.60
C ALA A 133 -4.36 7.28 5.37
N LEU A 134 -3.30 6.85 4.69
CA LEU A 134 -1.96 6.78 5.25
C LEU A 134 -1.47 8.19 5.57
N ILE A 135 -1.27 8.45 6.86
CA ILE A 135 -0.70 9.70 7.35
C ILE A 135 0.80 9.57 7.62
N ASP A 136 1.29 8.34 7.77
CA ASP A 136 2.71 8.00 7.91
C ASP A 136 2.94 6.54 7.41
N ARG A 137 4.21 6.10 7.32
CA ARG A 137 4.61 4.75 6.86
C ARG A 137 3.95 3.61 7.63
N ARG A 138 3.56 3.85 8.89
CA ARG A 138 2.93 2.85 9.77
C ARG A 138 1.58 3.27 10.31
N TYR A 139 1.07 4.44 9.94
CA TYR A 139 -0.13 4.99 10.56
C TYR A 139 -1.17 5.34 9.51
N LEU A 140 -2.35 4.73 9.64
CA LEU A 140 -3.54 4.98 8.84
C LEU A 140 -4.56 5.73 9.69
N LEU A 141 -5.05 6.86 9.18
CA LEU A 141 -6.18 7.59 9.73
C LEU A 141 -7.49 7.03 9.16
N THR A 142 -8.49 6.81 10.00
CA THR A 142 -9.83 6.35 9.60
C THR A 142 -10.91 6.91 10.54
N ALA A 143 -12.17 6.59 10.26
CA ALA A 143 -13.28 6.87 11.14
C ALA A 143 -13.34 5.83 12.27
N ALA A 144 -13.76 6.24 13.48
CA ALA A 144 -13.87 5.32 14.60
C ALA A 144 -15.00 4.31 14.39
N HIS A 145 -16.13 4.71 13.80
CA HIS A 145 -17.27 3.82 13.54
C HIS A 145 -16.90 2.64 12.65
N CYS A 146 -15.88 2.78 11.79
CA CYS A 146 -15.40 1.70 10.93
C CYS A 146 -14.98 0.47 11.74
N LEU A 147 -14.49 0.67 12.96
CA LEU A 147 -14.00 -0.38 13.84
C LEU A 147 -15.12 -1.21 14.49
N PHE A 148 -16.38 -0.80 14.32
CA PHE A 148 -17.57 -1.44 14.89
C PHE A 148 -18.44 -2.14 13.83
N HIS A 149 -17.95 -2.30 12.60
CA HIS A 149 -18.70 -2.96 11.52
C HIS A 149 -18.92 -4.46 11.75
N SER A 150 -18.13 -5.08 12.62
CA SER A 150 -18.14 -6.49 12.97
C SER A 150 -17.90 -6.63 14.48
N ASN A 151 -18.31 -7.75 15.06
CA ASN A 151 -17.94 -8.10 16.44
C ASN A 151 -16.42 -8.34 16.57
N GLU A 152 -15.77 -8.71 15.47
CA GLU A 152 -14.32 -8.87 15.38
C GLU A 152 -13.64 -7.60 14.86
N PRO A 153 -12.48 -7.21 15.40
CA PRO A 153 -11.72 -6.07 14.90
C PRO A 153 -11.16 -6.33 13.49
N PRO A 154 -10.80 -5.28 12.74
CA PRO A 154 -10.08 -5.46 11.49
C PRO A 154 -8.70 -6.06 11.76
N ILE A 155 -8.19 -6.82 10.80
CA ILE A 155 -6.92 -7.55 10.95
C ILE A 155 -5.84 -7.07 9.97
N VAL A 156 -6.24 -6.43 8.87
CA VAL A 156 -5.32 -5.97 7.84
C VAL A 156 -5.73 -4.62 7.26
N VAL A 157 -4.74 -3.91 6.74
CA VAL A 157 -4.91 -2.76 5.84
C VAL A 157 -4.26 -3.09 4.50
N ARG A 158 -4.95 -2.79 3.42
CA ARG A 158 -4.43 -2.84 2.05
C ARG A 158 -4.15 -1.42 1.55
N PRO A 159 -2.92 -0.90 1.72
CA PRO A 159 -2.53 0.42 1.23
C PRO A 159 -2.29 0.42 -0.28
N GLY A 160 -2.56 1.55 -0.95
CA GLY A 160 -2.27 1.73 -2.38
C GLY A 160 -3.04 0.79 -3.31
N GLY A 161 -4.06 0.09 -2.81
CA GLY A 161 -4.85 -0.84 -3.59
C GLY A 161 -5.72 -0.12 -4.63
N PHE A 162 -5.53 -0.47 -5.90
CA PHE A 162 -6.41 -0.02 -6.98
C PHE A 162 -7.69 -0.88 -7.10
N ASN A 163 -7.55 -2.18 -6.83
CA ASN A 163 -8.64 -3.15 -6.91
C ASN A 163 -8.62 -4.05 -5.66
N LEU A 164 -9.74 -4.11 -4.94
CA LEU A 164 -9.90 -4.94 -3.74
C LEU A 164 -9.84 -6.44 -4.02
N THR A 165 -10.10 -6.85 -5.27
CA THR A 165 -9.99 -8.25 -5.70
C THR A 165 -8.62 -8.59 -6.28
N ASP A 166 -7.67 -7.65 -6.25
CA ASP A 166 -6.30 -7.91 -6.66
C ASP A 166 -5.67 -8.93 -5.71
N ALA A 167 -5.50 -10.16 -6.18
CA ALA A 167 -4.87 -11.24 -5.43
C ALA A 167 -3.36 -11.02 -5.23
N HIS A 168 -2.79 -10.02 -5.90
CA HIS A 168 -1.39 -9.66 -5.78
C HIS A 168 -1.16 -8.43 -4.93
N ALA A 169 -2.20 -7.71 -4.49
CA ALA A 169 -2.01 -6.62 -3.55
C ALA A 169 -1.55 -7.15 -2.19
N LYS A 170 -0.58 -6.46 -1.58
CA LYS A 170 -0.07 -6.81 -0.26
C LYS A 170 -0.96 -6.24 0.84
N ASP A 171 -1.29 -7.10 1.79
CA ASP A 171 -1.98 -6.74 3.02
C ASP A 171 -0.97 -6.58 4.15
N PHE A 172 -1.12 -5.52 4.93
CA PHE A 172 -0.31 -5.23 6.09
C PHE A 172 -1.12 -5.53 7.34
N GLU A 173 -0.56 -6.37 8.21
CA GLU A 173 -1.20 -6.70 9.47
C GLU A 173 -1.28 -5.49 10.39
N ILE A 174 -2.40 -5.40 11.11
CA ILE A 174 -2.62 -4.38 12.13
C ILE A 174 -1.88 -4.78 13.41
N ASP A 175 -1.20 -3.80 14.01
CA ASP A 175 -0.49 -3.91 15.28
C ASP A 175 -1.34 -3.36 16.42
N GLU A 176 -1.84 -2.14 16.28
CA GLU A 176 -2.60 -1.45 17.32
C GLU A 176 -3.65 -0.51 16.72
N ILE A 177 -4.74 -0.29 17.46
CA ILE A 177 -5.85 0.58 17.06
C ILE A 177 -6.10 1.58 18.18
N TYR A 178 -6.06 2.87 17.85
CA TYR A 178 -6.31 3.98 18.75
C TYR A 178 -7.63 4.65 18.39
N ILE A 179 -8.67 4.37 19.16
CA ILE A 179 -9.96 5.04 19.05
C ILE A 179 -9.90 6.34 19.84
N HIS A 180 -10.48 7.42 19.32
CA HIS A 180 -10.60 8.65 20.09
C HIS A 180 -11.35 8.39 21.41
N PRO A 181 -10.81 8.79 22.58
CA PRO A 181 -11.35 8.40 23.88
C PRO A 181 -12.77 8.94 24.15
N GLY A 182 -13.16 10.02 23.47
CA GLY A 182 -14.52 10.58 23.51
C GLY A 182 -15.46 10.06 22.43
N PHE A 183 -15.10 9.02 21.68
CA PHE A 183 -16.01 8.39 20.72
C PHE A 183 -16.94 7.42 21.44
N GLU A 184 -18.25 7.55 21.19
CA GLU A 184 -19.28 6.66 21.69
C GLU A 184 -20.08 6.13 20.51
N TYR A 185 -20.07 4.82 20.24
CA TYR A 185 -20.85 4.25 19.13
C TYR A 185 -22.36 4.25 19.48
N PRO A 186 -23.30 4.63 18.57
CA PRO A 186 -23.12 4.98 17.15
C PRO A 186 -23.11 6.50 16.86
N SER A 187 -22.37 7.28 17.62
CA SER A 187 -22.25 8.74 17.43
C SER A 187 -21.47 9.10 16.16
N ALA A 188 -21.75 10.29 15.63
CA ALA A 188 -20.93 10.94 14.60
C ALA A 188 -19.86 11.88 15.21
N TYR A 189 -19.94 12.18 16.51
CA TYR A 189 -18.95 13.03 17.19
C TYR A 189 -17.70 12.23 17.54
N ASN A 190 -16.54 12.87 17.41
CA ASN A 190 -15.23 12.25 17.66
C ASN A 190 -15.00 10.97 16.83
N ASP A 191 -15.62 10.88 15.65
CA ASP A 191 -15.56 9.72 14.76
C ASP A 191 -14.22 9.65 14.02
N ILE A 192 -13.15 9.40 14.80
CA ILE A 192 -11.77 9.38 14.34
C ILE A 192 -10.98 8.30 15.08
N ALA A 193 -10.17 7.56 14.33
CA ALA A 193 -9.27 6.55 14.86
C ALA A 193 -7.97 6.49 14.06
N ILE A 194 -6.91 6.02 14.71
CA ILE A 194 -5.61 5.75 14.09
C ILE A 194 -5.33 4.25 14.18
N ILE A 195 -4.94 3.64 13.07
CA ILE A 195 -4.49 2.25 13.01
C ILE A 195 -2.97 2.25 12.78
N ARG A 196 -2.24 1.51 13.62
CA ARG A 196 -0.81 1.25 13.46
C ARG A 196 -0.58 -0.10 12.77
N LEU A 197 0.25 -0.11 11.74
CA LEU A 197 0.67 -1.32 11.01
C LEU A 197 1.87 -1.99 11.67
N LYS A 198 1.97 -3.32 11.59
CA LYS A 198 3.10 -4.10 12.13
C LYS A 198 4.43 -3.74 11.47
N GLU A 199 4.42 -3.50 10.18
CA GLU A 199 5.60 -3.12 9.40
C GLU A 199 5.32 -1.84 8.58
N PRO A 200 6.35 -1.06 8.24
CA PRO A 200 6.19 0.12 7.39
C PRO A 200 5.81 -0.25 5.96
N TYR A 201 4.83 0.48 5.41
CA TYR A 201 4.55 0.59 3.98
C TYR A 201 5.67 1.34 3.24
#